data_AF-A0A962L9R4-F1
#
_entry.id   AF-A0A962L9R4-F1
#
_cell.length_a   1.000
_cell.length_b   1.000
_cell.length_c   1.000
_cell.angle_alpha   90.00
_cell.angle_beta   90.00
_cell.angle_gamma   90.00
#
_symmetry.space_group_name_H-M   'P 1'
#
loop_
_entity.id
_entity.type
_entity.pdbx_description
1 polymer ?
#
loop_
_entity_poly.entity_id
_entity_poly.type
_entity_poly.pdbx_seq_one_letter_code
_entity_poly.pdbx_strand_id
1 'polypeptide(L)' 'MRKLICTMMVAGLYAGATPVLAGDEPLCLECHEPAEDWKDLTTAQIIADAKAPDNKRHKDVRALSDEQLQAMVTALTQPK' A
#
# COMPACT_ATOMS: atom_id res chain seq x y z
N MET A 1 9.66 -26.17 50.21
CA MET A 1 9.26 -26.30 48.79
C MET A 1 7.91 -25.62 48.60
N ARG A 2 7.89 -24.37 48.09
CA ARG A 2 6.65 -23.62 47.83
C ARG A 2 6.51 -23.46 46.32
N LYS A 3 5.46 -24.12 45.81
CA LYS A 3 5.09 -24.25 44.42
C LYS A 3 4.32 -23.01 43.94
N LEU A 4 4.49 -22.74 42.64
CA LEU A 4 3.60 -22.04 41.70
C LEU A 4 3.11 -20.64 42.08
N ILE A 5 3.54 -19.64 41.29
CA ILE A 5 2.61 -18.78 40.53
C ILE A 5 3.27 -18.49 39.17
N CYS A 6 2.81 -19.17 38.12
CA CYS A 6 3.09 -18.83 36.73
C CYS A 6 2.31 -17.55 36.39
N THR A 7 3.00 -16.41 36.35
CA THR A 7 2.44 -15.19 35.76
C THR A 7 2.52 -15.32 34.24
N MET A 8 1.45 -15.83 33.62
CA MET A 8 1.20 -15.67 32.19
C MET A 8 1.02 -14.17 31.92
N MET A 9 2.09 -13.51 31.48
CA MET A 9 1.95 -12.20 30.84
C MET A 9 1.30 -12.42 29.47
N VAL A 10 0.07 -11.94 29.37
CA VAL A 10 -0.62 -11.68 28.10
C VAL A 10 0.16 -10.56 27.41
N ALA A 11 1.17 -10.94 26.61
CA ALA A 11 1.81 -10.02 25.69
C ALA A 11 0.81 -9.76 24.56
N GLY A 12 0.22 -8.56 24.61
CA GLY A 12 -0.81 -8.10 23.70
C GLY A 12 -0.40 -8.20 22.24
N LEU A 13 -1.41 -8.48 21.41
CA LEU A 13 -1.35 -8.38 19.97
C LEU A 13 -1.03 -6.93 19.56
N TYR A 14 0.26 -6.60 19.48
CA TYR A 14 0.74 -5.55 18.57
C TYR A 14 1.07 -6.22 17.24
N ALA A 15 0.05 -6.82 16.62
CA ALA A 15 0.17 -7.34 15.27
C ALA A 15 -0.07 -6.17 14.29
N GLY A 16 1.04 -5.62 13.77
CA GLY A 16 1.11 -5.16 12.40
C GLY A 16 0.37 -3.86 12.05
N ALA A 17 0.74 -2.74 12.67
CA ALA A 17 0.70 -1.46 11.97
C ALA A 17 2.11 -1.18 11.44
N THR A 18 2.53 -1.91 10.40
CA THR A 18 3.68 -1.45 9.61
C THR A 18 3.25 -0.16 8.93
N PRO A 19 3.95 0.97 9.09
CA PRO A 19 3.73 2.11 8.22
C PRO A 19 4.03 1.63 6.81
N VAL A 20 2.99 1.41 6.03
CA VAL A 20 3.12 1.15 4.61
C VAL A 20 3.83 2.40 4.09
N LEU A 21 5.08 2.23 3.64
CA LEU A 21 5.89 3.34 3.16
C LEU A 21 5.28 3.80 1.83
N ALA A 22 4.34 4.74 1.92
CA ALA A 22 3.96 5.62 0.83
C ALA A 22 5.17 6.52 0.52
N GLY A 23 6.18 5.94 -0.13
CA GLY A 23 7.43 6.61 -0.48
C GLY A 23 7.84 6.47 -1.94
N ASP A 24 7.17 5.59 -2.68
CA ASP A 24 7.42 5.38 -4.11
C ASP A 24 6.34 6.02 -4.98
N GLU A 25 5.52 6.95 -4.47
CA GLU A 25 4.60 7.76 -5.29
C GLU A 25 5.28 8.41 -6.51
N PRO A 26 6.56 8.85 -6.44
CA PRO A 26 7.27 9.34 -7.62
C PRO A 26 7.24 8.36 -8.80
N LEU A 27 7.19 7.04 -8.58
CA LEU A 27 7.08 6.04 -9.63
C LEU A 27 5.84 6.26 -10.51
N CYS A 28 4.70 6.57 -9.90
CA CYS A 28 3.47 6.86 -10.64
C CYS A 28 3.54 8.22 -11.33
N LEU A 29 4.16 9.20 -10.68
CA LEU A 29 4.26 10.59 -11.14
C LEU A 29 5.25 10.77 -12.32
N GLU A 30 6.07 9.77 -12.65
CA GLU A 30 6.90 9.81 -13.86
C GLU A 30 6.09 9.84 -15.15
N CYS A 31 4.88 9.26 -15.13
CA CYS A 31 4.03 9.09 -16.31
C CYS A 31 2.61 9.63 -16.12
N HIS A 32 2.18 9.84 -14.88
CA HIS A 32 0.82 10.26 -14.59
C HIS A 32 0.76 11.60 -13.88
N GLU A 33 -0.20 12.42 -14.29
CA GLU A 33 -0.72 13.55 -13.55
C GLU A 33 -2.06 13.13 -12.91
N PRO A 34 -2.09 12.71 -11.63
CA PRO A 34 -3.27 12.08 -11.03
C PRO A 34 -4.56 12.91 -11.11
N ALA A 35 -4.44 14.24 -11.05
CA ALA A 35 -5.58 15.16 -11.13
C ALA A 35 -6.24 15.18 -12.52
N GLU A 36 -5.50 14.81 -13.56
CA GLU A 36 -5.99 14.76 -14.94
C GLU A 36 -6.26 13.32 -15.37
N ASP A 37 -5.26 12.45 -15.27
CA ASP A 37 -5.30 11.06 -15.77
C ASP A 37 -6.28 10.18 -15.00
N TRP A 38 -6.51 10.45 -13.71
CA TRP A 38 -7.27 9.58 -12.82
C TRP A 38 -8.55 10.23 -12.27
N LYS A 39 -8.92 11.42 -12.77
CA LYS A 39 -10.03 12.24 -12.27
C LYS A 39 -11.36 11.50 -12.10
N ASP A 40 -11.66 10.62 -13.05
CA ASP A 40 -12.93 9.87 -13.11
C ASP A 40 -12.75 8.37 -12.83
N LEU A 41 -11.57 7.97 -12.33
CA LEU A 41 -11.24 6.58 -12.02
C LEU A 41 -11.30 6.33 -10.52
N THR A 42 -11.82 5.17 -10.15
CA THR A 42 -11.71 4.67 -8.77
C THR A 42 -10.30 4.14 -8.52
N THR A 43 -9.87 4.15 -7.25
CA THR A 43 -8.60 3.53 -6.84
C THR A 43 -8.46 2.09 -7.34
N ALA A 44 -9.54 1.31 -7.31
CA ALA A 44 -9.53 -0.07 -7.80
C ALA A 44 -9.27 -0.17 -9.31
N GLN A 45 -9.84 0.74 -10.12
CA GLN A 45 -9.57 0.80 -11.56
C GLN A 45 -8.12 1.17 -11.84
N ILE A 46 -7.59 2.19 -11.16
CA ILE A 46 -6.20 2.63 -11.32
C ILE A 46 -5.22 1.48 -10.98
N ILE A 47 -5.51 0.73 -9.91
CA ILE A 47 -4.69 -0.43 -9.52
C ILE A 47 -4.77 -1.55 -10.56
N ALA A 48 -5.95 -1.83 -11.10
CA ALA A 48 -6.12 -2.84 -12.15
C ALA A 48 -5.30 -2.48 -13.39
N ASP A 49 -5.36 -1.21 -13.82
CA ASP A 49 -4.61 -0.70 -14.97
C ASP A 49 -3.10 -0.67 -14.71
N ALA A 50 -2.67 -0.32 -13.49
CA ALA A 50 -1.26 -0.36 -13.11
C ALA A 50 -0.69 -1.79 -13.16
N LYS A 51 -1.50 -2.80 -12.79
CA LYS A 51 -1.12 -4.22 -12.82
C LYS A 51 -1.25 -4.85 -14.20
N ALA A 52 -1.84 -4.17 -15.18
CA ALA A 52 -2.02 -4.71 -16.52
C ALA A 52 -0.66 -5.05 -17.17
N PRO A 53 -0.54 -6.17 -17.90
CA PRO A 53 0.73 -6.64 -18.46
C PRO A 53 1.31 -5.73 -19.56
N ASP A 54 0.48 -4.85 -20.13
CA ASP A 54 0.83 -3.83 -21.12
C ASP A 54 1.28 -2.50 -20.49
N ASN A 55 1.19 -2.36 -19.16
CA ASN A 55 1.76 -1.22 -18.46
C ASN A 55 3.29 -1.20 -18.62
N LYS A 56 3.85 -0.06 -19.03
CA LYS A 56 5.30 0.10 -19.26
C LYS A 56 6.16 -0.21 -18.03
N ARG A 57 5.58 -0.05 -16.83
CA ARG A 57 6.17 -0.29 -15.52
C ARG A 57 5.61 -1.55 -14.86
N HIS A 58 4.95 -2.45 -15.60
CA HIS A 58 4.32 -3.67 -15.06
C HIS A 58 5.24 -4.49 -14.13
N LYS A 59 6.53 -4.61 -14.48
CA LYS A 59 7.52 -5.32 -13.64
C LYS A 59 7.75 -4.64 -12.30
N ASP A 60 7.84 -3.31 -12.30
CA ASP A 60 8.05 -2.49 -11.11
C ASP A 60 6.79 -2.53 -10.23
N VAL A 61 5.61 -2.37 -10.85
CA VAL A 61 4.30 -2.45 -10.17
C VAL A 61 4.08 -3.83 -9.55
N ARG A 62 4.48 -4.92 -10.23
CA ARG A 62 4.38 -6.29 -9.69
C ARG A 62 5.35 -6.59 -8.55
N ALA A 63 6.40 -5.79 -8.37
CA ALA A 63 7.31 -5.93 -7.24
C ALA A 63 6.72 -5.33 -5.95
N LEU A 64 5.73 -4.44 -6.08
CA LEU A 64 4.96 -3.90 -4.96
C LEU A 64 3.95 -4.93 -4.46
N SER A 65 3.71 -4.95 -3.14
CA SER A 65 2.54 -5.64 -2.60
C SER A 65 1.26 -4.90 -2.98
N ASP A 66 0.14 -5.62 -2.94
CA ASP A 66 -1.19 -5.04 -3.17
C ASP A 66 -1.49 -3.89 -2.20
N GLU A 67 -1.05 -4.01 -0.96
CA GLU A 67 -1.22 -3.00 0.10
C GLU A 67 -0.36 -1.76 -0.16
N GLN A 68 0.88 -1.94 -0.62
CA GLN A 68 1.78 -0.83 -0.99
C GLN A 68 1.20 -0.04 -2.16
N LEU A 69 0.80 -0.74 -3.22
CA LEU A 69 0.23 -0.10 -4.41
C LEU A 69 -1.10 0.61 -4.08
N GLN A 70 -1.95 -0.03 -3.28
CA GLN A 70 -3.18 0.59 -2.80
C GLN A 70 -2.90 1.89 -2.03
N ALA A 71 -1.93 1.87 -1.13
CA ALA A 71 -1.59 3.05 -0.33
C ALA A 71 -1.01 4.19 -1.18
N MET A 72 -0.15 3.88 -2.14
CA MET A 72 0.40 4.86 -3.08
C MET A 72 -0.70 5.53 -3.92
N VAL A 73 -1.57 4.74 -4.55
CA VAL A 73 -2.67 5.28 -5.36
C VAL A 73 -3.65 6.06 -4.49
N THR A 74 -3.93 5.59 -3.27
CA THR A 74 -4.78 6.32 -2.32
C THR A 74 -4.17 7.68 -1.98
N ALA A 75 -2.88 7.72 -1.61
CA ALA A 75 -2.18 8.96 -1.28
C ALA A 75 -2.19 9.99 -2.42
N LEU A 76 -2.15 9.50 -3.67
CA LEU A 76 -2.15 10.33 -4.88
C LEU A 76 -3.55 10.80 -5.34
N THR A 77 -4.62 10.15 -4.88
CA THR A 77 -6.01 10.46 -5.28
C THR A 77 -6.81 11.18 -4.21
N GLN A 78 -6.32 11.22 -2.96
CA GLN A 78 -6.95 12.02 -1.91
C GLN A 78 -6.71 13.52 -2.16
N PRO A 79 -7.73 14.37 -1.96
CA PRO A 79 -7.55 15.83 -1.97
C PRO A 79 -6.58 16.25 -0.86
N LYS A 80 -5.65 17.16 -1.18
CA LYS A 80 -4.69 17.73 -0.23
C LYS A 80 -5.26 18.94 0.51
#